data_AF-A0A1T4WI13-F1
#
_entry.id   AF-A0A1T4WI13-F1
#
_cell.length_a   1.000
_cell.length_b   1.000
_cell.length_c   1.000
_cell.angle_alpha   90.00
_cell.angle_beta   90.00
_cell.angle_gamma   90.00
#
_symmetry.space_group_name_H-M   'P 1'
#
loop_
_entity.id
_entity.type
_entity.pdbx_description
1 polymer ?
#
loop_
_entity_poly.entity_id
_entity_poly.type
_entity_poly.pdbx_seq_one_letter_code
_entity_poly.pdbx_strand_id
1 'polypeptide(L)'
;MAAGVNVRFAGELQNFIQERVLKSGLYSSTSEYIRDLVRRDYDKEEQRKWAWLRNELRAGAVADESEFVPLDAETLISKAKKRNKANAR
;
A
#
# COMPACT_ATOMS: atom_id res chain seq x y z
N MET A 1 20.12 -4.10 14.61
CA MET A 1 19.79 -3.75 16.00
C MET A 1 18.29 -4.01 16.19
N ALA A 2 17.90 -5.00 17.00
CA ALA A 2 16.48 -5.21 17.32
C ALA A 2 16.16 -4.38 18.58
N ALA A 3 15.24 -3.43 18.47
CA ALA A 3 14.75 -2.65 19.61
C ALA A 3 13.59 -3.39 20.27
N GLY A 4 13.64 -3.55 21.60
CA GLY A 4 12.53 -4.10 22.38
C GLY A 4 11.42 -3.07 22.54
N VAL A 5 10.18 -3.47 22.33
CA VAL A 5 8.99 -2.63 22.55
C VAL A 5 8.17 -3.24 23.69
N ASN A 6 7.81 -2.44 24.69
CA ASN A 6 6.88 -2.85 25.75
C ASN A 6 5.48 -2.38 25.35
N VAL A 7 4.56 -3.33 25.14
CA VAL A 7 3.18 -3.04 24.74
C VAL A 7 2.25 -3.57 25.82
N ARG A 8 1.33 -2.72 26.28
CA ARG A 8 0.28 -3.09 27.23
C ARG A 8 -1.04 -3.23 26.48
N PHE A 9 -1.69 -4.37 26.61
CA PHE A 9 -3.03 -4.62 26.09
C PHE A 9 -4.03 -4.53 27.24
N ALA A 10 -5.22 -3.97 26.98
CA ALA A 10 -6.28 -3.87 27.97
C ALA A 10 -7.35 -4.96 27.75
N GLY A 11 -7.83 -5.56 28.85
CA GLY A 11 -9.06 -6.36 28.89
C GLY A 11 -9.14 -7.45 27.83
N GLU A 12 -10.15 -7.35 26.96
CA GLU A 12 -10.49 -8.36 25.94
C GLU A 12 -9.36 -8.64 24.95
N LEU A 13 -8.53 -7.65 24.63
CA LEU A 13 -7.38 -7.84 23.73
C LEU A 13 -6.31 -8.74 24.34
N GLN A 14 -6.14 -8.68 25.67
CA GLN A 14 -5.23 -9.59 26.36
C GLN A 14 -5.75 -11.03 26.28
N ASN A 15 -7.04 -11.24 26.53
CA ASN A 15 -7.66 -12.57 26.44
C ASN A 15 -7.54 -13.13 25.02
N PHE A 16 -7.81 -12.30 24.01
CA PHE A 16 -7.67 -12.67 22.60
C PHE A 16 -6.25 -13.10 22.23
N ILE A 17 -5.22 -12.39 22.70
CA ILE A 17 -3.83 -12.76 22.47
C ILE A 17 -3.49 -14.07 23.20
N GLN A 18 -3.97 -14.24 24.44
CA GLN A 18 -3.74 -15.46 25.20
C GLN A 18 -4.33 -16.68 24.48
N GLU A 19 -5.54 -16.61 23.93
CA GLU A 19 -6.13 -17.70 23.13
C GLU A 19 -5.29 -18.10 21.92
N ARG A 20 -4.54 -17.16 21.31
CA ARG A 20 -3.66 -17.43 20.16
C ARG A 20 -2.31 -18.05 20.54
N VAL A 21 -1.92 -17.99 21.81
CA VAL A 21 -0.63 -18.45 22.34
C VAL A 21 -0.77 -19.67 23.27
N LEU A 22 -1.97 -19.95 23.78
CA LEU A 22 -2.26 -21.11 24.63
C LEU A 22 -2.00 -22.45 23.90
N LYS A 23 -2.13 -23.58 24.60
CA LYS A 23 -1.73 -24.93 24.12
C LYS A 23 -2.32 -25.37 22.77
N SER A 24 -3.41 -24.77 22.29
CA SER A 24 -4.01 -25.00 20.97
C SER A 24 -3.75 -23.88 19.96
N GLY A 25 -2.97 -22.87 20.36
CA GLY A 25 -2.63 -21.70 19.59
C GLY A 25 -1.52 -21.97 18.57
N LEU A 26 -1.48 -21.15 17.52
CA LEU A 26 -0.51 -21.26 16.42
C LEU A 26 0.85 -20.62 16.75
N TYR A 27 0.98 -19.93 17.88
CA TYR A 27 2.14 -19.13 18.23
C TYR A 27 2.71 -19.55 19.59
N SER A 28 4.04 -19.58 19.71
CA SER A 28 4.74 -19.98 20.94
C SER A 28 4.84 -18.84 21.96
N SER A 29 4.65 -17.58 21.54
CA SER A 29 4.69 -16.43 22.43
C SER A 29 3.88 -15.24 21.91
N THR A 30 3.47 -14.36 22.82
CA THR A 30 2.83 -13.08 22.48
C THR A 30 3.72 -12.23 21.57
N SER A 31 5.01 -12.18 21.83
CA SER A 31 5.98 -11.42 21.02
C SER A 31 6.08 -11.94 19.60
N GLU A 32 5.92 -13.25 19.39
CA GLU A 32 5.88 -13.85 18.06
C GLU A 32 4.61 -13.45 17.31
N TYR A 33 3.46 -13.55 17.97
CA TYR A 33 2.19 -13.14 17.40
C TYR A 33 2.19 -11.65 17.00
N ILE A 34 2.72 -10.77 17.85
CA ILE A 34 2.82 -9.34 17.56
C ILE A 34 3.75 -9.08 16.38
N ARG A 35 4.90 -9.76 16.29
CA ARG A 35 5.81 -9.60 15.14
C ARG A 35 5.13 -10.01 13.84
N ASP A 36 4.39 -11.11 13.85
CA ASP A 36 3.63 -11.55 12.67
C ASP A 36 2.52 -10.55 12.32
N LEU A 37 1.80 -10.04 13.31
CA LEU A 37 0.77 -9.02 13.11
C LEU A 37 1.35 -7.75 12.46
N VAL A 38 2.46 -7.23 12.98
CA VAL A 38 3.15 -6.05 12.43
C VAL A 38 3.67 -6.31 11.02
N ARG A 39 4.18 -7.52 10.74
CA ARG A 39 4.61 -7.88 9.38
C ARG A 39 3.44 -7.86 8.40
N ARG A 40 2.31 -8.47 8.77
CA ARG A 40 1.11 -8.46 7.93
C ARG A 40 0.55 -7.06 7.73
N ASP A 41 0.63 -6.20 8.75
CA ASP A 41 0.20 -4.81 8.65
C ASP A 41 1.11 -4.03 7.68
N TYR A 42 2.43 -4.20 7.82
CA TYR A 42 3.41 -3.63 6.90
C TYR A 42 3.17 -4.07 5.45
N ASP A 43 2.96 -5.37 5.21
CA ASP A 43 2.71 -5.90 3.87
C ASP A 43 1.41 -5.34 3.27
N LYS A 44 0.36 -5.17 4.07
CA LYS A 44 -0.89 -4.55 3.63
C LYS A 44 -0.70 -3.09 3.26
N GLU A 45 0.03 -2.34 4.08
CA GLU A 45 0.29 -0.93 3.82
C GLU A 45 1.17 -0.74 2.58
N GLU A 46 2.21 -1.56 2.38
CA GLU A 46 2.98 -1.57 1.14
C GLU A 46 2.09 -1.88 -0.07
N GLN A 47 1.24 -2.90 0.00
CA GLN A 47 0.32 -3.22 -1.09
C GLN A 47 -0.64 -2.08 -1.41
N ARG A 48 -1.15 -1.38 -0.39
CA ARG A 48 -2.02 -0.19 -0.54
C ARG A 48 -1.29 0.97 -1.20
N LYS A 49 -0.04 1.25 -0.83
CA LYS A 49 0.80 2.28 -1.49
C LYS A 49 0.98 2.00 -2.97
N TRP A 50 1.00 0.74 -3.39
CA TRP A 50 1.08 0.37 -4.82
C TRP A 50 -0.27 0.21 -5.49
N ALA A 51 -1.37 0.19 -4.74
CA ALA A 51 -2.71 -0.03 -5.29
C ALA A 51 -3.18 1.17 -6.12
N TRP A 52 -2.91 2.40 -5.66
CA TRP A 52 -3.29 3.61 -6.41
C TRP A 52 -2.56 3.66 -7.78
N LEU A 53 -1.26 3.40 -7.79
CA LEU A 53 -0.45 3.42 -9.02
C LEU A 53 -0.90 2.34 -10.00
N ARG A 54 -1.16 1.13 -9.50
CA ARG A 54 -1.68 0.04 -10.33
C ARG A 54 -3.05 0.37 -10.92
N ASN A 55 -3.89 1.07 -10.17
CA ASN A 55 -5.20 1.49 -10.66
C ASN A 55 -5.08 2.58 -11.73
N GLU A 56 -4.18 3.55 -11.55
CA GLU A 56 -3.90 4.60 -12.52
C GLU A 56 -3.37 4.02 -13.84
N LEU A 57 -2.41 3.09 -13.75
CA LEU A 57 -1.79 2.48 -14.92
C LEU A 57 -2.69 1.43 -15.60
N ARG A 58 -3.74 0.95 -14.93
CA ARG A 58 -4.61 -0.11 -15.45
C ARG A 58 -5.23 0.25 -16.79
N ALA A 59 -5.65 1.50 -16.97
CA ALA A 59 -6.28 1.94 -18.21
C ALA A 59 -5.34 1.77 -19.42
N GLY A 60 -4.07 2.18 -19.27
CA GLY A 60 -3.06 1.98 -20.32
C GLY A 60 -2.57 0.53 -20.43
N ALA A 61 -2.49 -0.20 -19.32
CA ALA A 61 -1.99 -1.58 -19.32
C ALA A 61 -2.96 -2.59 -19.95
N VAL A 62 -4.26 -2.27 -20.03
CA VAL A 62 -5.30 -3.12 -20.64
C VAL A 62 -5.66 -2.67 -22.06
N ALA A 63 -5.26 -1.45 -22.46
CA ALA A 63 -5.50 -0.93 -23.80
C ALA A 63 -4.75 -1.74 -24.86
N ASP A 64 -5.38 -1.91 -26.02
CA ASP A 64 -4.74 -2.55 -27.17
C ASP A 64 -3.67 -1.62 -27.78
N GLU A 65 -2.63 -2.19 -28.41
CA GLU A 65 -1.55 -1.41 -29.02
C GLU A 65 -2.08 -0.44 -30.10
N SER A 66 -3.18 -0.81 -30.77
CA SER A 66 -3.87 0.05 -31.76
C SER A 66 -4.53 1.30 -31.17
N GLU A 67 -4.76 1.35 -29.86
CA GLU A 67 -5.30 2.54 -29.17
C GLU A 67 -4.22 3.60 -28.89
N PHE A 68 -2.94 3.24 -29.01
CA PHE A 68 -1.83 4.15 -28.79
C PHE A 68 -1.52 4.95 -30.06
N VAL A 69 -1.39 6.27 -29.89
CA VAL A 69 -1.02 7.19 -30.97
C VAL A 69 0.43 7.64 -30.83
N PRO A 70 1.16 7.81 -31.95
CA PRO A 70 2.51 8.33 -31.92
C PRO A 70 2.52 9.72 -31.30
N LEU A 71 3.40 9.91 -30.33
CA LEU A 71 3.44 11.06 -29.46
C LEU A 71 4.73 11.84 -29.70
N ASP A 72 4.60 13.09 -30.15
CA ASP A 72 5.74 14.01 -30.22
C ASP A 72 5.78 14.91 -28.98
N ALA A 73 6.90 14.87 -28.27
CA ALA A 73 7.13 15.63 -27.04
C ALA A 73 7.04 17.15 -27.27
N GLU A 74 7.52 17.66 -28.41
CA GLU A 74 7.50 19.10 -28.69
C GLU A 74 6.09 19.63 -28.90
N THR A 75 5.26 18.89 -29.67
CA THR A 75 3.84 19.25 -29.84
C THR A 75 3.06 19.22 -28.52
N LEU A 76 3.34 18.26 -27.63
CA LEU A 76 2.68 18.16 -26.32
C LEU A 76 3.00 19.34 -25.41
N ILE A 77 4.28 19.69 -25.28
CA ILE A 77 4.72 20.81 -24.43
C ILE A 77 4.08 22.10 -24.92
N SER A 78 4.04 22.30 -26.24
CA SER A 78 3.43 23.46 -26.89
C SER A 78 1.92 23.54 -26.62
N LYS A 79 1.19 22.41 -26.69
CA LYS A 79 -0.23 22.33 -26.33
C LYS A 79 -0.48 22.63 -24.85
N ALA A 80 0.32 22.07 -23.94
CA ALA A 80 0.19 22.30 -22.50
C ALA A 80 0.41 23.77 -22.13
N LYS A 81 1.42 24.43 -22.70
CA LYS A 81 1.68 25.87 -22.51
C LYS A 81 0.51 26.74 -22.98
N LYS A 82 -0.08 26.41 -24.13
CA LYS A 82 -1.28 27.11 -24.65
C LYS A 82 -2.47 26.97 -23.70
N ARG A 83 -2.72 25.76 -23.16
CA ARG A 83 -3.80 25.49 -22.19
C ARG A 83 -3.63 26.28 -20.89
N ASN A 84 -2.43 26.32 -20.31
CA ASN A 84 -2.17 27.11 -19.10
C ASN A 84 -2.40 28.62 -19.33
N LYS A 85 -2.04 29.13 -20.51
CA LYS A 85 -2.26 30.55 -20.84
C LYS A 85 -3.74 30.87 -21.06
N ALA A 86 -4.54 29.91 -21.51
CA ALA A 86 -5.99 30.07 -21.66
C ALA A 86 -6.73 30.01 -20.31
N ASN A 87 -6.29 29.15 -19.38
CA ASN A 87 -6.88 29.04 -18.04
C ASN A 87 -6.45 30.15 -17.07
N ALA A 88 -5.43 30.94 -17.43
CA ALA A 88 -4.96 32.10 -16.66
C ALA A 88 -5.62 33.43 -17.08
N ARG A 89 -6.58 33.39 -18.00
CA ARG A 89 -7.42 34.52 -18.43
C ARG A 89 -8.84 34.31 -17.95
#